data_AF-A0A963LB09-F1
#
_entry.id   AF-A0A963LB09-F1
#
_cell.length_a   1.000
_cell.length_b   1.000
_cell.length_c   1.000
_cell.angle_alpha   90.00
_cell.angle_beta   90.00
_cell.angle_gamma   90.00
#
_symmetry.space_group_name_H-M   'P 1'
#
loop_
_entity.id
_entity.type
_entity.pdbx_description
1 polymer ?
#
loop_
_entity_poly.entity_id
_entity_poly.type
_entity_poly.pdbx_seq_one_letter_code
_entity_poly.pdbx_strand_id
1 'polypeptide(L)'
;MDSLDLQVLTRARDWRAEGRAVWLVTVIETWGSAPRQPGALLALCDDGQVVGSVSGGCVEDDLIDRVRKGERVASPSTILYGVTNEEAARFGLPCGGNLRLLQEPLADASWIDEVLTRTGKHELVARRLDIASGTVKVEPAQRTTRFTYDGQTLVAPYGPRWRMLVIGAGQLSRVLAPIAVALDFEVTCCDPRE
;
A
#
# COMPACT_ATOMS: atom_id res chain seq x y z
N MET A 1 -6.01 11.18 -10.69
CA MET A 1 -5.80 9.73 -10.69
C MET A 1 -5.03 9.47 -9.44
N ASP A 2 -5.69 8.96 -8.41
CA ASP A 2 -5.07 8.81 -7.09
C ASP A 2 -4.04 7.68 -7.12
N SER A 3 -3.04 7.75 -6.25
CA SER A 3 -2.04 6.68 -6.11
C SER A 3 -2.72 5.34 -5.89
N LEU A 4 -2.08 4.25 -6.35
CA LEU A 4 -2.60 2.89 -6.13
C LEU A 4 -2.87 2.64 -4.64
N ASP A 5 -1.97 3.10 -3.77
CA ASP A 5 -2.13 2.91 -2.34
C ASP A 5 -3.31 3.70 -1.77
N LEU A 6 -3.55 4.93 -2.23
CA LEU A 6 -4.73 5.71 -1.81
C LEU A 6 -6.03 5.05 -2.28
N GLN A 7 -6.04 4.40 -3.45
CA GLN A 7 -7.19 3.61 -3.91
C GLN A 7 -7.43 2.39 -3.01
N VAL A 8 -6.37 1.69 -2.60
CA VAL A 8 -6.45 0.57 -1.65
C VAL A 8 -7.03 1.03 -0.32
N LEU A 9 -6.51 2.12 0.24
CA LEU A 9 -6.99 2.69 1.50
C LEU A 9 -8.45 3.15 1.42
N THR A 10 -8.82 3.86 0.35
CA THR A 10 -10.19 4.30 0.07
C THR A 10 -11.13 3.11 0.13
N ARG A 11 -10.82 2.05 -0.62
CA ARG A 11 -11.68 0.88 -0.70
C ARG A 11 -11.74 0.10 0.62
N ALA A 12 -10.64 0.00 1.34
CA ALA A 12 -10.58 -0.64 2.66
C ALA A 12 -11.48 0.07 3.68
N ARG A 13 -11.44 1.42 3.71
CA ARG A 13 -12.33 2.23 4.53
C ARG A 13 -13.80 2.01 4.13
N ASP A 14 -14.11 2.04 2.84
CA ASP A 14 -15.49 1.88 2.38
C ASP A 14 -16.08 0.53 2.81
N TRP A 15 -15.32 -0.56 2.66
CA TRP A 15 -15.69 -1.88 3.17
C TRP A 15 -15.88 -1.91 4.70
N ARG A 16 -15.05 -1.17 5.43
CA ARG A 16 -15.20 -1.07 6.88
C ARG A 16 -16.48 -0.32 7.26
N ALA A 17 -16.82 0.75 6.53
CA ALA A 17 -18.05 1.51 6.71
C ALA A 17 -19.31 0.69 6.38
N GLU A 18 -19.19 -0.27 5.45
CA GLU A 18 -20.21 -1.29 5.16
C GLU A 18 -20.36 -2.35 6.27
N GLY A 19 -19.57 -2.26 7.35
CA GLY A 19 -19.62 -3.18 8.48
C GLY A 19 -18.83 -4.48 8.27
N ARG A 20 -18.03 -4.56 7.21
CA ARG A 20 -17.25 -5.77 6.88
C ARG A 20 -15.96 -5.82 7.70
N ALA A 21 -15.45 -7.03 7.92
CA ALA A 21 -14.11 -7.22 8.48
C ALA A 21 -13.07 -7.11 7.35
N VAL A 22 -12.09 -6.24 7.56
CA VAL A 22 -11.07 -5.88 6.56
C VAL A 22 -9.69 -6.05 7.20
N TRP A 23 -8.74 -6.58 6.43
CA TRP A 23 -7.33 -6.65 6.79
C TRP A 23 -6.50 -5.89 5.77
N LEU A 24 -5.49 -5.18 6.26
CA LEU A 24 -4.43 -4.64 5.42
C LEU A 24 -3.26 -5.63 5.43
N VAL A 25 -2.66 -5.82 4.26
CA VAL A 25 -1.51 -6.69 4.06
C VAL A 25 -0.42 -5.87 3.38
N THR A 26 0.72 -5.72 4.06
CA THR A 26 1.84 -4.90 3.60
C THR A 26 3.08 -5.76 3.42
N VAL A 27 3.78 -5.59 2.30
CA VAL A 27 5.11 -6.20 2.11
C VAL A 27 6.10 -5.51 3.06
N ILE A 28 6.64 -6.23 4.03
CA ILE A 28 7.62 -5.67 4.99
C ILE A 28 9.06 -6.02 4.62
N GLU A 29 9.27 -7.15 3.96
CA GLU A 29 10.61 -7.61 3.58
C GLU A 29 10.56 -8.54 2.38
N THR A 30 11.58 -8.46 1.55
CA THR A 30 11.75 -9.29 0.35
C THR A 30 13.20 -9.72 0.21
N TRP A 31 13.44 -10.96 -0.18
CA TRP A 31 14.77 -11.43 -0.59
C TRP A 31 14.72 -11.98 -2.00
N GLY A 32 15.83 -11.86 -2.73
CA GLY A 32 15.92 -12.28 -4.13
C GLY A 32 15.07 -11.39 -5.05
N SER A 33 14.51 -11.97 -6.10
CA SER A 33 13.68 -11.26 -7.07
C SER A 33 12.20 -11.35 -6.68
N ALA A 34 11.76 -10.49 -5.76
CA ALA A 34 10.35 -10.38 -5.41
C ALA A 34 9.60 -9.44 -6.37
N PRO A 35 8.35 -9.75 -6.76
CA PRO A 35 7.56 -8.98 -7.73
C PRO A 35 7.11 -7.59 -7.23
N ARG A 36 7.03 -7.38 -5.90
CA ARG A 36 6.69 -6.10 -5.28
C ARG A 36 7.77 -5.69 -4.27
N GLN A 37 7.93 -4.39 -4.10
CA GLN A 37 8.88 -3.80 -3.15
C GLN A 37 8.27 -3.71 -1.74
N PRO A 38 9.11 -3.64 -0.69
CA PRO A 38 8.65 -3.25 0.64
C PRO A 38 7.81 -1.97 0.63
N GLY A 39 6.68 -2.01 1.31
CA GLY A 39 5.66 -0.96 1.33
C GLY A 39 4.47 -1.20 0.39
N ALA A 40 4.54 -2.18 -0.52
CA ALA A 40 3.39 -2.54 -1.35
C ALA A 40 2.22 -3.00 -0.47
N LEU A 41 1.03 -2.49 -0.76
CA LEU A 41 -0.17 -2.61 0.06
C LEU A 41 -1.29 -3.35 -0.68
N LEU A 42 -2.02 -4.17 0.09
CA LEU A 42 -3.25 -4.82 -0.30
C LEU A 42 -4.27 -4.71 0.82
N ALA A 43 -5.54 -4.54 0.48
CA ALA A 43 -6.65 -4.71 1.41
C ALA A 43 -7.46 -5.95 1.01
N LEU A 44 -7.81 -6.74 2.02
CA LEU A 44 -8.54 -8.00 1.91
C LEU A 44 -9.77 -7.93 2.81
N CYS A 45 -10.92 -8.32 2.29
CA CYS A 45 -12.15 -8.40 3.07
C CYS A 45 -12.54 -9.84 3.42
N ASP A 46 -13.41 -9.98 4.41
CA ASP A 46 -13.95 -11.24 4.92
C ASP A 46 -14.67 -12.14 3.90
N ASP A 47 -15.18 -11.58 2.80
CA ASP A 47 -15.77 -12.29 1.68
C ASP A 47 -14.74 -12.73 0.61
N GLY A 48 -13.46 -12.38 0.81
CA GLY A 48 -12.37 -12.66 -0.11
C GLY A 48 -12.23 -11.63 -1.25
N GLN A 49 -12.92 -10.49 -1.20
CA GLN A 49 -12.61 -9.38 -2.11
C GLN A 49 -11.25 -8.77 -1.77
N VAL A 50 -10.47 -8.44 -2.80
CA VAL A 50 -9.14 -7.83 -2.68
C VAL A 50 -8.99 -6.59 -3.55
N VAL A 51 -8.14 -5.67 -3.12
CA VAL A 51 -7.69 -4.50 -3.86
C VAL A 51 -6.23 -4.21 -3.52
N GLY A 52 -5.42 -3.85 -4.51
CA GLY A 52 -3.97 -3.74 -4.35
C GLY A 52 -3.26 -5.06 -4.65
N SER A 53 -1.97 -5.14 -4.34
CA SER A 53 -1.17 -6.32 -4.68
C SER A 53 0.13 -6.38 -3.89
N VAL A 54 0.48 -7.58 -3.44
CA VAL A 54 1.72 -7.92 -2.73
C VAL A 54 2.62 -8.85 -3.53
N SER A 55 2.10 -9.62 -4.48
CA SER A 55 2.92 -10.43 -5.39
C SER A 55 2.47 -10.43 -6.86
N GLY A 56 1.20 -10.12 -7.14
CA GLY A 56 0.66 -10.07 -8.50
C GLY A 56 -0.05 -11.35 -8.94
N GLY A 57 -0.52 -12.18 -8.00
CA GLY A 57 -1.40 -13.31 -8.27
C GLY A 57 -1.39 -14.35 -7.14
N CYS A 58 -0.39 -15.23 -7.14
CA CYS A 58 -0.44 -16.47 -6.35
C CYS A 58 -0.53 -16.27 -4.83
N VAL A 59 0.09 -15.20 -4.30
CA VAL A 59 0.01 -14.91 -2.85
C VAL A 59 -1.36 -14.33 -2.51
N GLU A 60 -1.93 -13.49 -3.38
CA GLU A 60 -3.28 -12.96 -3.20
C GLU A 60 -4.34 -14.07 -3.18
N ASP A 61 -4.23 -15.09 -4.04
CA ASP A 61 -5.13 -16.25 -4.05
C ASP A 61 -5.09 -17.03 -2.73
N ASP A 62 -3.90 -17.26 -2.17
CA ASP A 62 -3.74 -17.93 -0.87
C ASP A 62 -4.34 -17.13 0.29
N LEU A 63 -4.13 -15.81 0.29
CA LEU A 63 -4.74 -14.91 1.28
C LEU A 63 -6.28 -14.95 1.21
N ILE A 64 -6.85 -14.98 0.01
CA ILE A 64 -8.30 -15.12 -0.20
C ILE A 64 -8.79 -16.46 0.34
N ASP A 65 -8.09 -17.55 0.02
CA ASP A 65 -8.44 -18.89 0.47
C ASP A 65 -8.38 -19.03 2.01
N ARG A 66 -7.36 -18.44 2.66
CA ARG A 66 -7.24 -18.41 4.13
C ARG A 66 -8.46 -17.75 4.78
N VAL A 67 -8.85 -16.58 4.30
CA VAL A 67 -10.01 -15.85 4.83
C VAL A 67 -11.31 -16.61 4.55
N ARG A 68 -11.47 -17.22 3.37
CA ARG A 68 -12.63 -18.07 3.05
C ARG A 68 -12.71 -19.32 3.92
N LYS A 69 -11.57 -19.86 4.36
CA LYS A 69 -11.49 -20.97 5.32
C LYS A 69 -11.70 -20.55 6.78
N GLY A 70 -11.94 -19.27 7.02
CA GLY A 70 -12.27 -18.75 8.35
C GLY A 70 -11.08 -18.15 9.12
N GLU A 71 -9.92 -17.96 8.49
CA GLU A 71 -8.80 -17.25 9.14
C GLU A 71 -9.20 -15.80 9.45
N ARG A 72 -9.00 -15.38 10.70
CA ARG A 72 -9.32 -14.03 11.17
C ARG A 72 -8.19 -13.55 12.07
N VAL A 73 -7.40 -12.60 11.57
CA VAL A 73 -6.29 -12.00 12.31
C VAL A 73 -6.83 -10.90 13.21
N ALA A 74 -6.64 -11.02 14.53
CA ALA A 74 -7.15 -10.08 15.53
C ALA A 74 -6.13 -9.01 15.95
N SER A 75 -4.85 -9.20 15.62
CA SER A 75 -3.74 -8.29 15.93
C SER A 75 -2.69 -8.37 14.82
N PRO A 76 -1.85 -7.34 14.60
CA PRO A 76 -0.80 -7.40 13.59
C PRO A 76 0.07 -8.66 13.71
N SER A 77 0.25 -9.36 12.60
CA SER A 77 1.01 -10.62 12.54
C SER A 77 1.73 -10.77 11.22
N THR A 78 2.82 -11.52 11.18
CA THR A 78 3.61 -11.72 9.97
C THR A 78 3.28 -13.04 9.27
N ILE A 79 3.30 -13.02 7.95
CA ILE A 79 3.20 -14.22 7.10
C ILE A 79 4.49 -14.30 6.28
N LEU A 80 5.06 -15.50 6.18
CA LEU A 80 6.26 -15.76 5.40
C LEU A 80 5.93 -16.71 4.25
N TYR A 81 6.34 -16.33 3.04
CA TYR A 81 6.21 -17.14 1.82
C TYR A 81 7.59 -17.43 1.23
N GLY A 82 7.74 -18.60 0.61
CA GLY A 82 8.97 -19.03 -0.06
C GLY A 82 10.01 -19.63 0.88
N VAL A 83 9.60 -20.14 2.06
CA VAL A 83 10.58 -20.72 3.01
C VAL A 83 11.26 -21.95 2.41
N THR A 84 10.52 -22.70 1.59
CA THR A 84 11.06 -23.83 0.81
C THR A 84 11.04 -23.54 -0.69
N ASN A 85 11.89 -24.27 -1.44
CA ASN A 85 11.90 -24.19 -2.90
C ASN A 85 10.55 -24.63 -3.52
N GLU A 86 9.84 -25.56 -2.89
CA GLU A 86 8.51 -26.00 -3.35
C GLU A 86 7.45 -24.90 -3.15
N GLU A 87 7.50 -24.19 -2.02
CA GLU A 87 6.64 -23.04 -1.77
C GLU A 87 6.96 -21.89 -2.74
N ALA A 88 8.24 -21.58 -2.94
CA ALA A 88 8.65 -20.54 -3.88
C ALA A 88 8.13 -20.83 -5.30
N ALA A 89 8.26 -22.07 -5.77
CA ALA A 89 7.73 -22.50 -7.06
C ALA A 89 6.18 -22.38 -7.12
N ARG A 90 5.48 -22.77 -6.05
CA ARG A 90 4.01 -22.66 -5.96
C ARG A 90 3.52 -21.21 -6.05
N PHE A 91 4.25 -20.28 -5.44
CA PHE A 91 3.87 -18.87 -5.40
C PHE A 91 4.43 -18.03 -6.56
N GLY A 92 5.05 -18.67 -7.55
CA GLY A 92 5.66 -17.97 -8.68
C GLY A 92 6.82 -17.07 -8.26
N LEU A 93 7.42 -17.32 -7.09
CA LEU A 93 8.63 -16.64 -6.66
C LEU A 93 9.81 -17.29 -7.41
N PRO A 94 10.60 -16.53 -8.19
CA PRO A 94 11.76 -17.10 -8.87
C PRO A 94 12.69 -17.76 -7.84
N CYS A 95 13.39 -18.83 -8.24
CA CYS A 95 14.21 -19.65 -7.33
C CYS A 95 15.05 -18.80 -6.37
N GLY A 96 14.75 -18.88 -5.05
CA GLY A 96 15.41 -18.12 -3.99
C GLY A 96 14.70 -16.83 -3.55
N GLY A 97 13.51 -16.53 -4.06
CA GLY A 97 12.70 -15.38 -3.64
C GLY A 97 11.85 -15.67 -2.40
N ASN A 98 11.98 -14.87 -1.34
CA ASN A 98 11.16 -14.97 -0.13
C ASN A 98 10.42 -13.66 0.11
N LEU A 99 9.18 -13.75 0.60
CA LEU A 99 8.30 -12.62 0.82
C LEU A 99 7.79 -12.64 2.26
N ARG A 100 8.00 -11.56 3.00
CA ARG A 100 7.45 -11.39 4.33
C ARG A 100 6.39 -10.29 4.30
N LEU A 101 5.20 -10.66 4.73
CA LEU A 101 4.04 -9.78 4.80
C LEU A 101 3.71 -9.48 6.25
N LEU A 102 3.22 -8.27 6.51
CA LEU A 102 2.51 -7.92 7.72
C LEU A 102 1.03 -7.86 7.40
N GLN A 103 0.23 -8.68 8.08
CA GLN A 103 -1.22 -8.63 8.05
C GLN A 103 -1.73 -8.01 9.34
N GLU A 104 -2.67 -7.08 9.23
CA GLU A 104 -3.27 -6.37 10.37
C GLU A 104 -4.77 -6.15 10.15
N PRO A 105 -5.61 -6.22 11.19
CA PRO A 105 -7.02 -5.88 11.08
C PRO A 105 -7.21 -4.37 11.00
N LEU A 106 -8.11 -3.91 10.12
CA LEU A 106 -8.56 -2.52 10.08
C LEU A 106 -9.66 -2.32 11.14
N ALA A 107 -9.25 -2.17 12.39
CA ALA A 107 -10.18 -1.94 13.51
C ALA A 107 -10.82 -0.55 13.44
N ASP A 108 -9.99 0.47 13.25
CA ASP A 108 -10.35 1.88 13.11
C ASP A 108 -9.90 2.38 11.73
N ALA A 109 -10.83 2.97 10.97
CA ALA A 109 -10.58 3.55 9.65
C ALA A 109 -10.40 5.08 9.69
N SER A 110 -10.50 5.73 10.85
CA SER A 110 -10.38 7.19 10.99
C SER A 110 -9.04 7.74 10.49
N TRP A 111 -7.95 6.99 10.69
CA TRP A 111 -6.62 7.36 10.19
C TRP A 111 -6.55 7.35 8.66
N ILE A 112 -7.36 6.51 7.99
CA ILE A 112 -7.43 6.51 6.52
C ILE A 112 -8.06 7.81 6.04
N ASP A 113 -9.14 8.27 6.69
CA ASP A 113 -9.75 9.55 6.36
C ASP A 113 -8.80 10.72 6.59
N GLU A 114 -7.98 10.67 7.64
CA GLU A 114 -6.92 11.65 7.86
C GLU A 114 -5.88 11.63 6.74
N VAL A 115 -5.37 10.46 6.35
CA VAL A 115 -4.42 10.32 5.24
C VAL A 115 -5.03 10.90 3.97
N LEU A 116 -6.22 10.46 3.56
CA LEU A 116 -6.87 10.91 2.33
C LEU A 116 -7.13 12.43 2.34
N THR A 117 -7.56 12.98 3.46
CA THR A 117 -7.79 14.43 3.61
C THR A 117 -6.50 15.23 3.46
N ARG A 118 -5.40 14.78 4.10
CA ARG A 118 -4.12 15.49 4.09
C ARG A 118 -3.42 15.35 2.75
N THR A 119 -3.43 14.17 2.13
CA THR A 119 -2.87 13.99 0.79
C THR A 119 -3.66 14.73 -0.28
N GLY A 120 -4.99 14.86 -0.11
CA GLY A 120 -5.84 15.71 -0.95
C GLY A 120 -5.49 17.21 -0.87
N LYS A 121 -4.87 17.65 0.21
CA LYS A 121 -4.28 19.00 0.38
C LYS A 121 -2.82 19.08 -0.05
N HIS A 122 -2.30 18.05 -0.72
CA HIS A 122 -0.92 17.90 -1.14
C HIS A 122 0.09 17.87 0.02
N GLU A 123 -0.34 17.48 1.22
CA GLU A 123 0.57 17.24 2.33
C GLU A 123 1.22 15.86 2.21
N LEU A 124 2.50 15.78 2.57
CA LEU A 124 3.20 14.51 2.74
C LEU A 124 3.05 14.05 4.19
N VAL A 125 2.48 12.86 4.38
CA VAL A 125 2.21 12.27 5.70
C VAL A 125 2.84 10.89 5.80
N ALA A 126 3.04 10.42 7.02
CA ALA A 126 3.41 9.03 7.30
C ALA A 126 2.40 8.40 8.24
N ARG A 127 1.96 7.20 7.88
CA ARG A 127 1.29 6.28 8.77
C ARG A 127 2.33 5.57 9.60
N ARG A 128 2.16 5.58 10.91
CA ARG A 128 2.99 4.86 11.88
C ARG A 128 2.13 3.86 12.63
N LEU A 129 2.41 2.58 12.45
CA LEU A 129 1.72 1.46 13.09
C LEU A 129 2.63 0.86 14.17
N ASP A 130 2.13 0.79 15.39
CA ASP A 130 2.73 0.01 16.47
C ASP A 130 2.25 -1.45 16.39
N ILE A 131 3.19 -2.38 16.25
CA ILE A 131 2.88 -3.81 15.96
C ILE A 131 2.27 -4.50 17.18
N ALA A 132 2.68 -4.11 18.40
CA ALA A 132 2.20 -4.76 19.63
C ALA A 132 0.75 -4.40 19.95
N SER A 133 0.37 -3.14 19.74
CA SER A 133 -0.97 -2.62 20.04
C SER A 133 -1.92 -2.56 18.84
N GLY A 134 -1.38 -2.55 17.62
CA GLY A 134 -2.16 -2.26 16.41
C GLY A 134 -2.57 -0.79 16.26
N THR A 135 -2.03 0.10 17.10
CA THR A 135 -2.38 1.52 17.08
C THR A 135 -1.73 2.20 15.89
N VAL A 136 -2.53 2.97 15.14
CA VAL A 136 -2.06 3.77 14.00
C VAL A 136 -2.03 5.26 14.40
N LYS A 137 -0.97 5.96 14.00
CA LYS A 137 -0.87 7.42 14.02
C LYS A 137 -0.53 7.95 12.64
N VAL A 138 -1.04 9.13 12.31
CA VAL A 138 -0.69 9.86 11.09
C VAL A 138 0.11 11.09 11.50
N GLU A 139 1.31 11.25 10.94
CA GLU A 139 2.22 12.34 11.26
C GLU A 139 2.74 13.04 10.00
N PRO A 140 3.11 14.33 10.06
CA PRO A 140 3.80 14.98 8.94
C PRO A 140 5.06 14.20 8.56
N ALA A 141 5.30 14.02 7.26
CA ALA A 141 6.47 13.33 6.74
C ALA A 141 7.35 14.25 5.89
N GLN A 142 8.62 13.85 5.76
CA GLN A 142 9.60 14.54 4.94
C GLN A 142 9.77 13.78 3.63
N ARG A 143 10.28 14.44 2.58
CA ARG A 143 10.55 13.78 1.28
C ARG A 143 11.54 12.62 1.38
N THR A 144 12.39 12.68 2.39
CA THR A 144 13.37 11.65 2.76
C THR A 144 12.73 10.47 3.51
N THR A 145 11.53 10.62 4.08
CA THR A 145 10.80 9.51 4.71
C THR A 145 10.63 8.38 3.70
N ARG A 146 10.96 7.17 4.15
CA ARG A 146 10.87 5.92 3.40
C ARG A 146 9.94 4.98 4.15
N PHE A 147 9.46 3.96 3.45
CA PHE A 147 8.87 2.82 4.11
C PHE A 147 9.93 2.17 5.01
N THR A 148 9.59 1.89 6.27
CA THR A 148 10.47 1.18 7.21
C THR A 148 9.67 0.22 8.08
N TYR A 149 10.28 -0.89 8.44
CA TYR A 149 9.78 -1.83 9.42
C TYR A 149 10.96 -2.34 10.27
N ASP A 150 10.86 -2.23 11.59
CA ASP A 150 11.93 -2.62 12.53
C ASP A 150 11.54 -3.79 13.46
N GLY A 151 10.37 -4.41 13.22
CA GLY A 151 9.81 -5.47 14.07
C GLY A 151 8.88 -4.97 15.17
N GLN A 152 8.90 -3.68 15.51
CA GLN A 152 8.04 -3.06 16.52
C GLN A 152 7.14 -1.99 15.93
N THR A 153 7.63 -1.28 14.90
CA THR A 153 6.95 -0.20 14.22
C THR A 153 7.04 -0.38 12.71
N LEU A 154 5.93 -0.11 12.02
CA LEU A 154 5.89 0.11 10.57
C LEU A 154 5.65 1.60 10.29
N VAL A 155 6.42 2.18 9.38
CA VAL A 155 6.22 3.55 8.88
C VAL A 155 6.00 3.50 7.37
N ALA A 156 4.91 4.08 6.88
CA ALA A 156 4.56 4.15 5.45
C ALA A 156 4.21 5.59 5.04
N PRO A 157 4.97 6.24 4.14
CA PRO A 157 4.67 7.59 3.67
C PRO A 157 3.58 7.59 2.58
N TYR A 158 2.70 8.60 2.61
CA TYR A 158 1.65 8.86 1.62
C TYR A 158 1.62 10.33 1.21
N GLY A 159 1.35 10.60 -0.07
CA GLY A 159 1.29 11.95 -0.64
C GLY A 159 2.41 12.22 -1.66
N PRO A 160 2.38 13.37 -2.34
CA PRO A 160 3.28 13.65 -3.46
C PRO A 160 4.71 13.90 -2.97
N ARG A 161 5.60 12.96 -3.27
CA ARG A 161 7.01 13.02 -2.81
C ARG A 161 7.88 13.86 -3.73
N TRP A 162 7.52 13.90 -5.00
CA TRP A 162 8.29 14.54 -6.06
C TRP A 162 7.44 15.59 -6.76
N ARG A 163 8.06 16.71 -7.15
CA ARG A 163 7.39 17.75 -7.93
C ARG A 163 7.86 17.65 -9.36
N MET A 164 6.95 17.71 -10.32
CA MET A 164 7.27 17.78 -11.75
C MET A 164 6.80 19.13 -12.29
N LEU A 165 7.75 19.96 -12.72
CA LEU A 165 7.44 21.18 -13.46
C LEU A 165 7.46 20.87 -14.96
N VAL A 166 6.30 21.00 -15.61
CA VAL A 166 6.14 20.81 -17.06
C VAL A 166 6.11 22.17 -17.73
N ILE A 167 7.10 22.45 -18.58
CA ILE A 167 7.18 23.71 -19.34
C ILE A 167 6.52 23.52 -20.72
N GLY A 168 5.45 24.27 -20.95
CA GLY A 168 4.55 24.17 -22.11
C GLY A 168 3.36 23.26 -21.84
N ALA A 169 2.14 23.77 -21.98
CA ALA A 169 0.85 23.07 -21.83
C ALA A 169 0.30 22.57 -23.18
N GLY A 170 1.17 22.00 -24.01
CA GLY A 170 0.80 21.40 -25.30
C GLY A 170 0.12 20.03 -25.17
N GLN A 171 -0.15 19.38 -26.31
CA GLN A 171 -0.78 18.04 -26.35
C GLN A 171 0.02 16.98 -25.58
N LEU A 172 1.35 17.03 -25.62
CA LEU A 172 2.21 16.11 -24.87
C LEU A 172 2.00 16.22 -23.36
N SER A 173 1.84 17.45 -22.85
CA SER A 173 1.65 17.71 -21.41
C SER A 173 0.32 17.18 -20.89
N ARG A 174 -0.72 17.15 -21.74
CA ARG A 174 -2.01 16.52 -21.40
C ARG A 174 -1.92 15.00 -21.22
N VAL A 175 -0.95 14.35 -21.87
CA VAL A 175 -0.71 12.90 -21.73
C VAL A 175 0.27 12.63 -20.59
N LEU A 176 1.33 13.44 -20.47
CA LEU A 176 2.36 13.27 -19.44
C LEU A 176 1.83 13.54 -18.03
N ALA A 177 1.05 14.61 -17.84
CA ALA A 177 0.62 15.02 -16.50
C ALA A 177 -0.20 13.94 -15.78
N PRO A 178 -1.20 13.27 -16.40
CA PRO A 178 -1.91 12.16 -15.76
C PRO A 178 -0.99 10.99 -15.37
N ILE A 179 0.00 10.65 -16.20
CA ILE A 179 0.96 9.58 -15.91
C ILE A 179 1.82 9.98 -14.70
N ALA A 180 2.33 11.20 -14.68
CA ALA A 180 3.15 11.69 -13.57
C ALA A 180 2.35 11.77 -12.26
N VAL A 181 1.08 12.22 -12.30
CA VAL A 181 0.19 12.19 -11.13
C VAL A 181 -0.05 10.76 -10.64
N ALA A 182 -0.25 9.80 -11.55
CA ALA A 182 -0.38 8.38 -11.21
C ALA A 182 0.89 7.76 -10.60
N LEU A 183 2.05 8.39 -10.83
CA LEU A 183 3.35 8.04 -10.24
C LEU A 183 3.67 8.88 -8.99
N ASP A 184 2.67 9.52 -8.37
CA ASP A 184 2.79 10.36 -7.17
C ASP A 184 3.66 11.62 -7.31
N PHE A 185 3.74 12.19 -8.51
CA PHE A 185 4.29 13.52 -8.71
C PHE A 185 3.23 14.61 -8.46
N GLU A 186 3.59 15.65 -7.72
CA GLU A 186 2.90 16.94 -7.76
C GLU A 186 3.27 17.64 -9.06
N VAL A 187 2.34 17.66 -10.02
CA VAL A 187 2.58 18.23 -11.35
C VAL A 187 2.15 19.68 -11.40
N THR A 188 3.05 20.58 -11.79
CA THR A 188 2.76 21.97 -12.12
C THR A 188 3.03 22.18 -13.61
N CYS A 189 2.03 22.61 -14.37
CA CYS A 189 2.21 23.01 -15.77
C CYS A 189 2.36 24.53 -15.84
N CYS A 190 3.41 24.98 -16.53
CA CYS A 190 3.67 26.40 -16.79
C CYS A 190 3.75 26.60 -18.31
N ASP A 191 2.84 27.38 -18.89
CA ASP A 191 2.90 27.78 -20.30
C ASP A 191 3.00 29.31 -20.36
N PRO A 192 3.98 29.88 -21.10
CA PRO A 192 4.07 31.32 -21.29
C PRO A 192 3.00 31.88 -22.25
N ARG A 193 2.25 31.01 -22.95
CA ARG A 193 1.10 31.40 -23.76
C ARG A 193 -0.12 31.43 -22.84
N GLU A 194 -0.83 32.57 -22.86
CA GLU A 194 -2.11 32.71 -22.14
C GLU A 194 -3.14 31.63 -22.53
#